data_AF-A0AA96RP56-F1
#
_entry.id   AF-A0AA96RP56-F1
#
_cell.length_a   1.000
_cell.length_b   1.000
_cell.length_c   1.000
_cell.angle_alpha   90.00
_cell.angle_beta   90.00
_cell.angle_gamma   90.00
#
_symmetry.space_group_name_H-M   'P 1'
#
loop_
_entity.id
_entity.type
_entity.pdbx_description
1 polymer ?
#
loop_
_entity_poly.entity_id
_entity_poly.type
_entity_poly.pdbx_seq_one_letter_code
_entity_poly.pdbx_strand_id
1 'polypeptide(L)'
;MSFVWAFIVGGAICVLGQLLMDVGKLTPAHTMSTLVVLGAIGDGLGLYDPFIKWAGAGATVPITSFGNALVHGALEELQKDGYIGIITGIFKVTSAGVSSAIIFSFLAALFVKPKG
;
A
#
# COMPACT_ATOMS: atom_id res chain seq x y z
N MET A 1 7.77 20.30 -10.23
CA MET A 1 7.87 19.08 -11.06
C MET A 1 7.49 17.81 -10.31
N SER A 2 7.74 17.70 -8.99
CA SER A 2 7.34 16.53 -8.18
C SER A 2 5.84 16.22 -8.21
N PHE A 3 4.97 17.23 -8.16
CA PHE A 3 3.51 17.03 -8.21
C PHE A 3 3.03 16.46 -9.54
N VAL A 4 3.65 16.85 -10.66
CA VAL A 4 3.30 16.33 -11.99
C VAL A 4 3.67 14.85 -12.08
N TRP A 5 4.88 14.47 -11.62
CA TRP A 5 5.28 13.08 -11.54
C TRP A 5 4.40 12.27 -10.59
N ALA A 6 4.06 12.81 -9.43
CA ALA A 6 3.16 12.14 -8.49
C ALA A 6 1.78 11.87 -9.11
N PHE A 7 1.22 12.85 -9.83
CA PHE A 7 -0.05 12.69 -10.55
C PHE A 7 0.04 11.64 -11.65
N ILE A 8 1.09 11.68 -12.48
CA ILE A 8 1.27 10.74 -13.59
C ILE A 8 1.47 9.31 -13.08
N VAL A 9 2.34 9.12 -12.09
CA VAL A 9 2.65 7.78 -11.56
C VAL A 9 1.45 7.21 -10.81
N GLY A 10 0.80 8.00 -9.95
CA GLY A 10 -0.41 7.57 -9.26
C GLY A 10 -1.53 7.23 -10.25
N GLY A 11 -1.75 8.10 -11.24
CA GLY A 11 -2.72 7.88 -12.31
C GLY A 11 -2.42 6.63 -13.13
N ALA A 12 -1.15 6.36 -13.46
CA ALA A 12 -0.74 5.17 -14.18
C ALA A 12 -1.04 3.88 -13.39
N ILE A 13 -0.78 3.88 -12.07
CA ILE A 13 -1.12 2.75 -11.20
C ILE A 13 -2.64 2.53 -11.15
N CYS A 14 -3.44 3.60 -11.11
CA CYS A 14 -4.89 3.50 -11.18
C CYS A 14 -5.37 2.93 -12.53
N VAL A 15 -4.80 3.38 -13.65
CA VAL A 15 -5.11 2.84 -14.98
C VAL A 15 -4.74 1.36 -15.07
N LEU A 16 -3.60 0.95 -14.51
CA LEU A 16 -3.24 -0.48 -14.43
C LEU A 16 -4.29 -1.28 -13.63
N GLY A 17 -4.74 -0.76 -12.49
CA GLY A 17 -5.82 -1.38 -11.72
C GLY A 17 -7.14 -1.49 -12.51
N GLN A 18 -7.51 -0.44 -13.25
CA GLN A 18 -8.69 -0.45 -14.11
C GLN A 18 -8.56 -1.49 -15.23
N LEU A 19 -7.40 -1.58 -15.90
CA LEU A 19 -7.17 -2.57 -16.94
C LEU A 19 -7.24 -4.02 -16.40
N LEU A 20 -6.76 -4.26 -15.20
CA LEU A 20 -6.88 -5.57 -14.53
C LEU A 20 -8.36 -5.95 -14.30
N MET A 21 -9.21 -4.99 -13.97
CA MET A 21 -10.66 -5.23 -13.79
C MET A 21 -11.39 -5.34 -15.12
N ASP A 22 -11.16 -4.43 -16.06
CA ASP A 22 -11.94 -4.32 -17.30
C ASP A 22 -11.52 -5.35 -18.34
N VAL A 23 -10.21 -5.54 -18.53
CA VAL A 23 -9.65 -6.48 -19.51
C VAL A 23 -9.38 -7.82 -18.86
N GLY A 24 -8.73 -7.81 -17.69
CA GLY A 24 -8.40 -9.03 -16.94
C GLY A 24 -9.60 -9.69 -16.27
N LYS A 25 -10.77 -9.01 -16.20
CA LYS A 25 -11.98 -9.47 -15.50
C LYS A 25 -11.71 -9.91 -14.06
N LEU A 26 -10.68 -9.32 -13.44
CA LEU A 26 -10.35 -9.60 -12.05
C LEU A 26 -11.36 -8.91 -11.14
N THR A 27 -11.78 -9.59 -10.08
CA THR A 27 -12.59 -8.94 -9.06
C THR A 27 -11.78 -7.84 -8.36
N PRO A 28 -12.44 -6.87 -7.69
CA PRO A 28 -11.74 -5.84 -6.94
C PRO A 28 -10.74 -6.44 -5.93
N ALA A 29 -11.09 -7.54 -5.27
CA ALA A 29 -10.22 -8.23 -4.32
C ALA A 29 -8.93 -8.76 -4.99
N HIS A 30 -9.04 -9.39 -6.16
CA HIS A 30 -7.87 -9.91 -6.90
C HIS A 30 -7.00 -8.78 -7.45
N THR A 31 -7.60 -7.69 -7.89
CA THR A 31 -6.85 -6.51 -8.38
C THR A 31 -6.05 -5.88 -7.25
N MET A 32 -6.68 -5.66 -6.08
CA MET A 32 -6.01 -5.13 -4.90
C MET A 32 -4.88 -6.04 -4.43
N SER A 33 -5.11 -7.36 -4.33
CA SER A 33 -4.06 -8.29 -3.89
C SER A 33 -2.88 -8.33 -4.86
N THR A 34 -3.13 -8.29 -6.17
CA THR A 34 -2.08 -8.25 -7.19
C THR A 34 -1.21 -7.00 -7.03
N LEU A 35 -1.82 -5.82 -6.87
CA LEU A 35 -1.08 -4.57 -6.68
C LEU A 35 -0.28 -4.56 -5.36
N VAL A 36 -0.83 -5.10 -4.28
CA VAL A 36 -0.10 -5.25 -3.01
C VAL A 36 1.10 -6.18 -3.17
N VAL A 37 0.93 -7.33 -3.82
CA VAL A 37 2.02 -8.29 -4.07
C VAL A 37 3.12 -7.68 -4.93
N LEU A 38 2.76 -6.91 -5.97
CA LEU A 38 3.74 -6.20 -6.80
C LEU A 38 4.56 -5.18 -5.98
N GLY A 39 3.91 -4.45 -5.07
CA GLY A 39 4.60 -3.54 -4.15
C GLY A 39 5.54 -4.25 -3.18
N ALA A 40 5.11 -5.40 -2.63
CA ALA A 40 5.91 -6.24 -1.74
C ALA A 40 7.15 -6.80 -2.46
N ILE A 41 6.99 -7.30 -3.69
CA ILE A 41 8.12 -7.77 -4.52
C ILE A 41 9.07 -6.60 -4.82
N GLY A 42 8.53 -5.44 -5.19
CA GLY A 42 9.33 -4.25 -5.47
C GLY A 42 10.18 -3.81 -4.27
N ASP A 43 9.65 -3.93 -3.05
CA ASP A 43 10.38 -3.61 -1.83
C ASP A 43 11.41 -4.68 -1.46
N GLY A 44 11.05 -5.97 -1.58
CA GLY A 44 11.99 -7.07 -1.34
C GLY A 44 13.21 -7.07 -2.27
N LEU A 45 13.08 -6.45 -3.46
CA LEU A 45 14.19 -6.22 -4.40
C LEU A 45 14.94 -4.89 -4.16
N GLY A 46 14.52 -4.07 -3.19
CA GLY A 46 15.10 -2.76 -2.91
C GLY A 46 14.80 -1.69 -3.97
N LEU A 47 13.80 -1.92 -4.83
CA LEU A 47 13.45 -1.03 -5.95
C LEU A 47 12.37 -0.01 -5.57
N TYR A 48 11.59 -0.29 -4.52
CA TYR A 48 10.47 0.56 -4.13
C TYR A 48 10.89 1.89 -3.49
N ASP A 49 11.95 1.91 -2.67
CA ASP A 49 12.46 3.16 -2.07
C ASP A 49 13.00 4.16 -3.11
N PRO A 50 13.84 3.77 -4.10
CA PRO A 50 14.18 4.63 -5.22
C PRO A 50 12.96 5.11 -6.01
N PHE A 51 11.97 4.24 -6.18
CA PHE A 51 10.73 4.58 -6.87
C PHE A 51 9.93 5.64 -6.11
N ILE A 52 9.82 5.55 -4.78
CA ILE A 52 9.23 6.59 -3.93
C ILE A 52 10.01 7.90 -4.04
N LYS A 53 11.34 7.87 -4.00
CA LYS A 53 12.16 9.10 -4.12
C LYS A 53 11.92 9.86 -5.43
N TRP A 54 11.63 9.14 -6.50
CA TRP A 54 11.36 9.73 -7.81
C TRP A 54 9.89 10.14 -8.00
N ALA A 55 8.95 9.27 -7.67
CA ALA A 55 7.51 9.47 -7.90
C ALA A 55 6.81 10.24 -6.77
N GLY A 56 7.42 10.32 -5.59
CA GLY A 56 6.85 10.93 -4.40
C GLY A 56 5.50 10.32 -4.03
N ALA A 57 4.51 11.19 -3.82
CA ALA A 57 3.14 10.79 -3.46
C ALA A 57 2.47 9.84 -4.47
N GLY A 58 2.93 9.83 -5.73
CA GLY A 58 2.41 8.93 -6.75
C GLY A 58 2.71 7.46 -6.48
N ALA A 59 3.77 7.16 -5.72
CA ALA A 59 4.10 5.80 -5.30
C ALA A 59 3.60 5.48 -3.89
N THR A 60 3.55 6.46 -2.98
CA THR A 60 3.18 6.22 -1.57
C THR A 60 1.68 6.19 -1.30
N VAL A 61 0.86 6.81 -2.15
CA VAL A 61 -0.60 6.87 -1.98
C VAL A 61 -1.32 5.61 -2.49
N PRO A 62 -0.98 5.03 -3.66
CA PRO A 62 -1.64 3.83 -4.15
C PRO A 62 -1.41 2.60 -3.26
N ILE A 63 -2.33 1.63 -3.31
CA ILE A 63 -2.31 0.43 -2.45
C ILE A 63 -1.07 -0.45 -2.65
N THR A 64 -0.33 -0.27 -3.74
CA THR A 64 1.00 -0.86 -3.94
C THR A 64 1.96 -0.52 -2.78
N SER A 65 1.86 0.68 -2.22
CA SER A 65 2.71 1.11 -1.10
C SER A 65 2.44 0.30 0.17
N PHE A 66 1.25 -0.28 0.31
CA PHE A 66 0.92 -1.17 1.42
C PHE A 66 1.80 -2.42 1.40
N GLY A 67 2.04 -3.00 0.22
CA GLY A 67 2.94 -4.13 0.05
C GLY A 67 4.38 -3.80 0.44
N ASN A 68 4.86 -2.63 0.02
CA ASN A 68 6.17 -2.12 0.44
C ASN A 68 6.26 -1.96 1.96
N ALA A 69 5.26 -1.34 2.60
CA ALA A 69 5.26 -1.17 4.05
C ALA A 69 5.27 -2.51 4.83
N LEU A 70 4.60 -3.55 4.32
CA LEU A 70 4.62 -4.88 4.92
C LEU A 70 6.03 -5.51 4.90
N VAL A 71 6.69 -5.47 3.74
CA VAL A 71 8.02 -6.07 3.58
C VAL A 71 9.07 -5.25 4.31
N HIS A 72 9.01 -3.92 4.21
CA HIS A 72 9.93 -3.01 4.87
C HIS A 72 9.85 -3.17 6.39
N GLY A 73 8.65 -3.23 6.96
CA GLY A 73 8.44 -3.47 8.39
C GLY A 73 8.93 -4.84 8.85
N ALA A 74 8.73 -5.88 8.02
CA ALA A 74 9.24 -7.22 8.30
C ALA A 74 10.79 -7.27 8.31
N LEU A 75 11.43 -6.61 7.34
CA LEU A 75 12.88 -6.54 7.23
C LEU A 75 13.51 -5.71 8.34
N GLU A 76 12.87 -4.61 8.74
CA GLU A 76 13.34 -3.76 9.83
C GLU A 76 13.32 -4.52 11.18
N GLU A 77 12.24 -5.25 11.46
CA GLU A 77 12.14 -6.06 12.67
C GLU A 77 13.00 -7.34 12.62
N LEU A 78 13.22 -7.91 11.43
CA LEU A 78 14.18 -9.00 11.26
C LEU A 78 15.58 -8.58 11.75
N GLN A 79 16.00 -7.34 11.49
CA GLN A 79 17.29 -6.84 11.96
C GLN A 79 17.33 -6.56 13.47
N LYS A 80 16.18 -6.33 14.11
CA LYS A 80 16.08 -6.00 15.54
C LYS A 80 15.90 -7.24 16.42
N ASP A 81 14.90 -8.04 16.10
CA ASP A 81 14.41 -9.16 16.92
C ASP A 81 14.66 -10.53 16.26
N GLY A 82 15.45 -10.56 15.18
CA GLY A 82 15.74 -11.78 14.43
C GLY A 82 14.52 -12.35 13.73
N TYR A 83 14.49 -13.65 13.49
CA TYR A 83 13.41 -14.30 12.72
C TYR A 83 12.01 -14.13 13.33
N ILE A 84 11.91 -13.97 14.65
CA ILE A 84 10.64 -13.72 15.34
C ILE A 84 10.10 -12.33 14.96
N GLY A 85 11.01 -11.36 14.76
CA GLY A 85 10.71 -10.00 14.34
C GLY A 85 9.96 -9.92 13.00
N ILE A 86 10.16 -10.88 12.09
CA ILE A 86 9.43 -10.91 10.80
C ILE A 86 7.91 -10.91 11.05
N ILE A 87 7.44 -11.74 11.99
CA ILE A 87 6.01 -11.92 12.23
C ILE A 87 5.41 -10.64 12.84
N THR A 88 6.11 -10.02 13.79
CA THR A 88 5.64 -8.80 14.46
C THR A 88 5.78 -7.57 13.56
N GLY A 89 6.81 -7.49 12.73
CA GLY A 89 7.12 -6.38 11.85
C GLY A 89 6.12 -6.15 10.74
N ILE A 90 5.58 -7.22 10.15
CA ILE A 90 4.54 -7.15 9.13
C ILE A 90 3.34 -6.34 9.63
N PHE A 91 2.94 -6.54 10.89
CA PHE A 91 1.80 -5.84 11.49
C PHE A 91 2.16 -4.47 12.08
N LYS A 92 3.41 -4.23 12.48
CA LYS A 92 3.79 -3.01 13.20
C LYS A 92 3.54 -1.73 12.40
N VAL A 93 4.02 -1.68 11.15
CA VAL A 93 3.92 -0.48 10.30
C VAL A 93 2.51 -0.32 9.74
N THR A 94 1.90 -1.41 9.29
CA THR A 94 0.58 -1.38 8.65
C THR A 94 -0.59 -1.24 9.63
N SER A 95 -0.43 -1.71 10.88
CA SER A 95 -1.48 -1.62 11.91
C SER A 95 -1.85 -0.17 12.24
N ALA A 96 -0.89 0.76 12.22
CA ALA A 96 -1.19 2.17 12.47
C ALA A 96 -2.18 2.74 11.43
N GLY A 97 -1.97 2.43 10.15
CA GLY A 97 -2.86 2.86 9.06
C GLY A 97 -4.25 2.23 9.15
N VAL A 98 -4.30 0.91 9.36
CA VAL A 98 -5.59 0.18 9.45
C VAL A 98 -6.38 0.60 10.68
N SER A 99 -5.72 0.67 11.85
CA SER A 99 -6.34 1.15 13.10
C SER A 99 -6.87 2.57 12.97
N SER A 100 -6.11 3.47 12.33
CA SER A 100 -6.56 4.84 12.06
C SER A 100 -7.80 4.85 11.17
N ALA A 101 -7.79 4.09 10.07
CA ALA A 101 -8.93 4.00 9.16
C ALA A 101 -10.20 3.52 9.88
N ILE A 102 -10.08 2.49 10.73
CA ILE A 102 -11.20 1.95 11.52
C ILE A 102 -11.73 2.99 12.52
N ILE A 103 -10.85 3.60 13.32
CA ILE A 103 -11.23 4.56 14.37
C ILE A 103 -11.90 5.79 13.75
N PHE A 104 -11.31 6.38 12.71
CA PHE A 104 -11.89 7.56 12.06
C PHE A 104 -13.20 7.22 11.32
N SER A 105 -13.31 6.04 10.70
CA SER A 105 -14.56 5.59 10.09
C SER A 105 -15.67 5.43 11.14
N PHE A 106 -15.34 4.88 12.31
CA PHE A 106 -16.27 4.76 13.43
C PHE A 106 -16.72 6.13 13.95
N LEU A 107 -15.79 7.06 14.17
CA LEU A 107 -16.12 8.43 14.61
C LEU A 107 -17.01 9.15 13.60
N ALA A 108 -16.74 9.03 12.29
CA ALA A 108 -17.56 9.60 11.25
C ALA A 108 -18.99 9.03 11.25
N ALA A 109 -19.13 7.72 11.49
CA ALA A 109 -20.42 7.03 11.57
C ALA A 109 -21.29 7.47 12.77
N LEU A 110 -20.72 8.13 13.78
CA LEU A 110 -21.50 8.71 14.89
C LEU A 110 -22.26 9.98 14.48
N PHE A 111 -21.72 10.75 13.54
CA PHE A 111 -22.31 12.02 13.08
C PHE A 111 -23.07 11.88 11.76
N VAL A 112 -22.71 10.90 10.95
CA VAL A 112 -23.28 10.64 9.63
C VAL A 112 -23.86 9.23 9.62
N LYS A 113 -25.06 9.06 9.04
CA LYS A 113 -25.64 7.72 8.85
C LYS A 113 -25.01 7.06 7.61
N PRO A 114 -24.07 6.10 7.76
CA PRO A 114 -23.43 5.47 6.60
C PRO A 114 -24.46 4.64 5.82
N LYS A 115 -24.38 4.70 4.49
CA LYS A 115 -25.09 3.78 3.59
C LYS A 115 -24.10 2.70 3.21
N GLY A 116 -24.20 1.54 3.86
CA GLY A 116 -23.47 0.32 3.50
C GLY A 116 -24.13 -0.38 2.33
#